data_AF-A0A662SPF6-F1
#
_entry.id   AF-A0A662SPF6-F1
#
_cell.length_a   1.000
_cell.length_b   1.000
_cell.length_c   1.000
_cell.angle_alpha   90.00
_cell.angle_beta   90.00
_cell.angle_gamma   90.00
#
_symmetry.space_group_name_H-M   'P 1'
#
loop_
_entity.id
_entity.type
_entity.pdbx_description
1 polymer ?
#
loop_
_entity_poly.entity_id
_entity_poly.type
_entity_poly.pdbx_seq_one_letter_code
_entity_poly.pdbx_strand_id
1 'polypeptide(L)' 'IKEHIDIPGIKYKAEIGVFGMDVNVSLERTGYRVKRRRIKRNHVPRRHLLSKEEAIVFAKNYLNLEIIEEG' A
#
# COMPACT_ATOMS: atom_id res chain seq x y z
N ILE A 1 9.34 0.65 8.32
CA ILE A 1 9.54 -0.10 9.58
C ILE A 1 11.03 -0.11 9.85
N LYS A 2 11.47 0.49 10.98
CA LYS A 2 12.90 0.64 11.27
C LYS A 2 13.54 -0.70 11.63
N GLU A 3 12.84 -1.53 12.40
CA GLU A 3 13.29 -2.87 12.76
C GLU A 3 12.16 -3.88 12.62
N HIS A 4 12.46 -5.04 12.04
CA HIS A 4 11.50 -6.15 11.90
C HIS A 4 11.03 -6.75 13.24
N ILE A 5 11.69 -6.41 14.36
CA ILE A 5 11.33 -6.83 15.73
C ILE A 5 10.01 -6.17 16.18
N ASP A 6 9.71 -5.00 15.63
CA ASP A 6 8.48 -4.26 15.92
C ASP A 6 7.22 -4.89 15.29
N ILE A 7 7.40 -5.91 14.44
CA ILE A 7 6.29 -6.60 13.79
C ILE A 7 5.74 -7.68 14.74
N PRO A 8 4.47 -7.58 15.17
CA PRO A 8 3.90 -8.54 16.11
C PRO A 8 3.90 -9.95 15.51
N GLY A 9 4.52 -10.90 16.22
CA GLY A 9 4.57 -12.32 15.86
C GLY A 9 5.89 -12.78 15.24
N ILE A 10 6.84 -11.89 14.96
CA ILE A 10 8.19 -12.29 14.51
C ILE A 10 9.06 -12.56 15.73
N LYS A 11 9.51 -13.82 15.88
CA LYS A 11 10.49 -14.17 16.92
C LYS A 11 11.87 -13.69 16.52
N TYR A 12 12.52 -12.96 17.43
CA TYR A 12 13.91 -12.56 17.29
C TYR A 12 14.81 -13.79 17.14
N LYS A 13 15.60 -13.84 16.08
CA LYS A 13 16.67 -14.84 15.89
C LYS A 13 17.98 -14.07 15.75
N ALA A 14 18.87 -14.20 16.75
CA ALA A 14 20.14 -13.48 16.80
C ALA A 14 21.04 -13.73 15.57
N GLU A 15 20.86 -14.86 14.88
CA GLU A 15 21.59 -15.22 13.65
C GLU A 15 21.22 -14.38 12.42
N ILE A 16 20.02 -13.78 12.42
CA ILE A 16 19.45 -13.09 11.24
C ILE A 16 19.90 -11.62 11.19
N GLY A 17 20.18 -10.99 12.34
CA GLY A 17 20.57 -9.57 12.40
C GLY A 17 19.38 -8.59 12.29
N VAL A 18 19.64 -7.28 12.42
CA VAL A 18 18.59 -6.24 12.38
C VAL A 18 18.33 -5.78 10.94
N PHE A 19 17.17 -6.14 10.40
CA PHE A 19 16.69 -5.63 9.12
C PHE A 19 15.55 -4.63 9.30
N GLY A 20 15.65 -3.51 8.57
CA GLY A 20 14.56 -2.57 8.32
C GLY A 20 13.90 -2.84 6.98
N MET A 21 12.67 -2.36 6.80
CA MET A 21 11.91 -2.51 5.55
C MET A 21 11.05 -1.28 5.26
N ASP A 22 11.03 -0.88 3.99
CA ASP A 22 10.07 0.06 3.45
C ASP A 22 8.84 -0.69 2.92
N VAL A 23 7.65 -0.25 3.36
CA VAL A 23 6.38 -0.84 2.96
C VAL A 23 5.62 0.15 2.09
N ASN A 24 5.37 -0.22 0.84
CA ASN A 24 4.49 0.53 -0.04
C ASN A 24 3.18 -0.24 -0.25
N VAL A 25 2.08 0.52 -0.34
CA VAL A 25 0.75 -0.03 -0.63
C VAL A 25 0.20 0.70 -1.84
N SER A 26 -0.10 -0.06 -2.90
CA SER A 26 -0.71 0.49 -4.12
C SER A 26 -2.21 0.24 -4.10
N LEU A 27 -3.00 1.31 -4.17
CA LEU A 27 -4.46 1.25 -4.24
C LEU A 27 -4.92 1.42 -5.70
N GLU A 28 -5.83 0.56 -6.15
CA GLU A 28 -6.36 0.56 -7.51
C GLU A 28 -7.88 0.32 -7.49
N ARG A 29 -8.60 0.92 -8.44
CA ARG A 29 -10.02 0.63 -8.65
C ARG A 29 -10.22 -0.67 -9.44
N THR A 30 -11.32 -1.36 -9.17
CA THR A 30 -11.72 -2.54 -9.95
C THR A 30 -11.83 -2.19 -11.43
N GLY A 31 -11.05 -2.89 -12.28
CA GLY A 31 -10.96 -2.58 -13.71
C GLY A 31 -9.59 -2.05 -14.14
N TYR A 32 -8.71 -1.71 -13.19
CA TYR A 32 -7.35 -1.23 -13.50
C TYR A 32 -6.50 -2.23 -14.32
N ARG A 33 -6.87 -3.53 -14.29
CA ARG A 33 -6.25 -4.59 -15.11
C ARG A 33 -6.20 -4.25 -16.60
N VAL A 34 -7.13 -3.46 -17.14
CA VAL A 34 -7.15 -3.07 -18.57
C VAL A 34 -5.84 -2.37 -19.00
N LYS A 35 -5.16 -1.68 -18.06
CA LYS A 35 -3.85 -1.05 -18.30
C LYS A 35 -2.68 -2.03 -18.35
N ARG A 36 -2.81 -3.21 -17.73
CA ARG A 36 -1.72 -4.19 -17.56
C ARG A 36 -1.83 -5.43 -18.45
N ARG A 37 -3.05 -5.77 -18.90
CA ARG A 37 -3.30 -6.99 -19.70
C ARG A 37 -2.58 -6.94 -21.06
N ARG A 38 -2.15 -8.12 -21.53
CA ARG A 38 -1.48 -8.30 -22.83
C ARG A 38 -2.42 -8.09 -24.02
N ILE A 39 -3.62 -8.68 -23.97
CA ILE A 39 -4.61 -8.61 -25.06
C ILE A 39 -5.58 -7.45 -24.79
N LYS A 40 -5.86 -6.64 -25.83
CA LYS A 40 -6.76 -5.48 -25.76
C LYS A 40 -6.41 -4.48 -24.64
N ARG A 41 -5.13 -4.17 -24.47
CA ARG A 41 -4.65 -3.15 -23.52
C ARG A 41 -5.29 -1.80 -23.84
N ASN A 42 -5.74 -1.07 -22.84
CA ASN A 42 -6.27 0.29 -23.03
C ASN A 42 -5.90 1.22 -21.86
N HIS A 43 -5.96 2.52 -22.11
CA HIS A 43 -5.72 3.55 -21.10
C HIS A 43 -6.87 3.61 -20.08
N VAL A 44 -6.54 3.88 -18.82
CA VAL A 44 -7.52 4.06 -17.75
C VAL A 44 -7.85 5.55 -17.66
N PRO A 45 -9.10 5.97 -17.91
CA PRO A 45 -9.46 7.38 -17.92
C PRO A 45 -9.34 8.00 -16.52
N ARG A 46 -9.10 9.32 -16.44
CA ARG A 46 -8.90 10.06 -15.18
C ARG A 46 -10.02 9.83 -14.14
N ARG A 47 -11.28 9.77 -14.58
CA ARG A 47 -12.44 9.45 -13.72
C ARG A 47 -12.38 8.09 -13.01
N HIS A 48 -11.54 7.17 -13.50
CA HIS A 48 -11.33 5.84 -12.92
C HIS A 48 -9.96 5.70 -12.25
N LEU A 49 -9.13 6.75 -12.28
CA LEU A 49 -7.95 6.81 -11.43
C LEU A 49 -8.39 7.17 -10.01
N LEU A 50 -7.64 6.70 -9.02
CA LEU A 50 -7.87 7.04 -7.64
C LEU A 50 -7.23 8.39 -7.33
N SER A 51 -7.96 9.30 -6.69
CA SER A 51 -7.39 10.55 -6.19
C SER A 51 -6.76 10.35 -4.80
N LYS A 52 -5.91 11.30 -4.38
CA LYS A 52 -5.26 11.26 -3.05
C LYS A 52 -6.30 11.27 -1.93
N GLU A 53 -7.32 12.11 -2.05
CA GLU A 53 -8.41 12.25 -1.07
C GLU A 53 -9.22 10.95 -0.93
N GLU A 54 -9.56 10.32 -2.05
CA GLU A 54 -10.28 9.04 -2.05
C GLU A 54 -9.44 7.91 -1.43
N ALA A 55 -8.13 7.90 -1.71
CA ALA A 55 -7.20 6.94 -1.12
C ALA A 55 -7.12 7.09 0.41
N ILE A 56 -7.07 8.33 0.90
CA ILE A 56 -7.09 8.65 2.34
C ILE A 56 -8.37 8.15 3.00
N VAL A 57 -9.53 8.45 2.42
CA VAL A 57 -10.83 8.00 2.95
C VAL A 57 -10.93 6.47 2.95
N PHE A 58 -10.47 5.82 1.88
CA PHE A 58 -10.45 4.36 1.79
C PHE A 58 -9.55 3.73 2.86
N ALA A 59 -8.34 4.25 3.05
CA ALA A 59 -7.40 3.77 4.05
C ALA A 59 -7.97 3.92 5.48
N LYS A 60 -8.59 5.06 5.79
CA LYS A 60 -9.21 5.28 7.10
C LYS A 60 -10.36 4.30 7.37
N ASN A 61 -11.25 4.09 6.40
CA ASN A 61 -12.47 3.30 6.60
C ASN A 61 -12.24 1.79 6.58
N TYR A 62 -11.32 1.29 5.75
CA TYR A 62 -11.14 -0.16 5.54
C TYR A 62 -9.90 -0.73 6.22
N LEU A 63 -8.87 0.09 6.44
CA LEU A 63 -7.61 -0.34 7.06
C LEU A 63 -7.48 0.15 8.51
N ASN A 64 -8.49 0.87 9.04
CA ASN A 64 -8.47 1.47 10.39
C ASN A 64 -7.16 2.23 10.69
N LEU A 65 -6.63 2.92 9.68
CA LEU A 65 -5.39 3.69 9.80
C LEU A 65 -5.70 5.10 10.28
N GLU A 66 -4.98 5.55 11.31
CA GLU A 66 -4.91 6.95 11.69
C GLU A 66 -3.81 7.64 10.89
N ILE A 67 -4.14 8.79 10.30
CA ILE A 67 -3.20 9.57 9.49
C ILE A 67 -2.50 10.53 10.44
N ILE A 68 -1.19 10.35 10.59
CA ILE A 68 -0.31 11.26 11.31
C ILE A 68 0.30 12.18 10.25
N GLU A 69 -0.13 13.45 10.21
CA GLU A 69 0.58 14.47 9.43
C GLU A 69 1.83 14.86 10.22
N GLU A 70 2.98 14.31 9.86
CA GLU A 70 4.27 14.88 10.29
C GLU A 70 4.51 16.16 9.49
N GLY A 71 4.40 17.31 10.17
CA GLY A 71 4.79 18.63 9.67
C GLY A 71 6.22 18.99 10.02
#